data_AF-E3MKW7-F1
#
_entry.id   AF-E3MKW7-F1
#
_cell.length_a   1.000
_cell.length_b   1.000
_cell.length_c   1.000
_cell.angle_alpha   90.00
_cell.angle_beta   90.00
_cell.angle_gamma   90.00
#
_symmetry.space_group_name_H-M   'P 1'
#
loop_
_entity.id
_entity.type
_entity.pdbx_description
1 polymer ?
#
loop_
_entity_poly.entity_id
_entity_poly.type
_entity_poly.pdbx_seq_one_letter_code
_entity_poly.pdbx_strand_id
1 'polypeptide(L)'
;MSQFFIQNLDYIEIGTASSLTLDDLLLMNISEIKINKTRMTGKDFNRFIKHWISGSNPRLRYLTVGGPLTDGYEKEQYERELLQGIYHRKMADGKKRPFVRYMGLYEERTETIPGGSYIRRKDGTEATVHFEYLRFHLILQ
;
A
#
# COMPACT_ATOMS: atom_id res chain seq x y z
N MET A 1 -19.06 -5.68 -11.00
CA MET A 1 -18.02 -6.53 -11.61
C MET A 1 -18.03 -7.88 -10.90
N SER A 2 -18.04 -8.99 -11.63
CA SER A 2 -18.16 -10.34 -11.05
C SER A 2 -16.89 -10.73 -10.29
N GLN A 3 -17.08 -11.42 -9.16
CA GLN A 3 -16.06 -11.82 -8.18
C GLN A 3 -14.91 -12.67 -8.78
N PHE A 4 -15.15 -13.30 -9.92
CA PHE A 4 -14.19 -14.14 -10.63
C PHE A 4 -13.07 -13.36 -11.35
N PHE A 5 -13.35 -12.16 -11.90
CA PHE A 5 -12.34 -11.41 -12.68
C PHE A 5 -11.31 -10.70 -11.80
N ILE A 6 -11.64 -10.43 -10.52
CA ILE A 6 -10.76 -9.71 -9.60
C ILE A 6 -9.57 -10.58 -9.15
N GLN A 7 -9.68 -11.91 -9.19
CA GLN A 7 -8.64 -12.81 -8.66
C GLN A 7 -7.45 -13.06 -9.61
N ASN A 8 -7.60 -12.76 -10.91
CA ASN A 8 -6.56 -12.96 -11.93
C ASN A 8 -6.00 -11.64 -12.49
N LEU A 9 -6.40 -10.50 -11.92
CA LEU A 9 -5.90 -9.21 -12.33
C LEU A 9 -4.58 -8.93 -11.60
N ASP A 10 -3.50 -8.72 -12.36
CA ASP A 10 -2.19 -8.38 -11.76
C ASP A 10 -2.07 -6.89 -11.43
N TYR A 11 -2.82 -6.03 -12.12
CA TYR A 11 -2.74 -4.58 -11.94
C TYR A 11 -4.14 -3.94 -11.98
N ILE A 12 -4.42 -3.08 -11.00
CA ILE A 12 -5.58 -2.19 -11.03
C ILE A 12 -5.18 -0.75 -10.71
N GLU A 13 -5.72 0.17 -11.50
CA GLU A 13 -5.68 1.61 -11.21
C GLU A 13 -7.10 2.15 -11.01
N ILE A 14 -7.33 2.75 -9.85
CA ILE A 14 -8.58 3.38 -9.47
C ILE A 14 -8.34 4.88 -9.33
N GLY A 15 -8.98 5.68 -10.18
CA GLY A 15 -8.89 7.14 -10.14
C GLY A 15 -9.45 7.71 -8.83
N THR A 16 -10.77 7.58 -8.64
CA THR A 16 -11.46 8.04 -7.43
C THR A 16 -12.21 6.88 -6.81
N ALA A 17 -11.73 6.39 -5.68
CA ALA A 17 -12.26 5.26 -4.93
C ALA A 17 -13.21 5.75 -3.81
N SER A 18 -14.26 6.51 -4.17
CA SER A 18 -15.16 7.16 -3.20
C SER A 18 -16.02 6.19 -2.38
N SER A 19 -16.29 5.00 -2.92
CA SER A 19 -17.09 3.94 -2.29
C SER A 19 -16.26 2.72 -1.87
N LEU A 20 -14.94 2.75 -2.06
CA LEU A 20 -14.06 1.62 -1.72
C LEU A 20 -13.90 1.52 -0.21
N THR A 21 -14.23 0.37 0.35
CA THR A 21 -14.07 0.06 1.78
C THR A 21 -12.79 -0.72 2.06
N LEU A 22 -12.44 -0.84 3.34
CA LEU A 22 -11.36 -1.74 3.77
C LEU A 22 -11.63 -3.19 3.38
N ASP A 23 -12.87 -3.66 3.54
CA ASP A 23 -13.25 -5.04 3.20
C ASP A 23 -13.10 -5.31 1.71
N ASP A 24 -13.50 -4.36 0.86
CA ASP A 24 -13.27 -4.46 -0.58
C ASP A 24 -11.77 -4.59 -0.90
N LEU A 25 -10.93 -3.78 -0.26
CA LEU A 25 -9.47 -3.82 -0.44
C LEU A 25 -8.86 -5.15 0.06
N LEU A 26 -9.36 -5.70 1.16
CA LEU A 26 -8.93 -7.02 1.67
C LEU A 26 -9.34 -8.16 0.74
N LEU A 27 -10.47 -8.03 0.04
CA LEU A 27 -10.94 -9.00 -0.97
C LEU A 27 -10.19 -8.90 -2.30
N MET A 28 -9.45 -7.81 -2.56
CA MET A 28 -8.61 -7.66 -3.76
C MET A 28 -7.38 -8.57 -3.69
N ASN A 29 -7.43 -9.72 -4.36
CA ASN A 29 -6.28 -10.59 -4.54
C ASN A 29 -5.44 -10.17 -5.77
N ILE A 30 -5.02 -8.91 -5.82
CA ILE A 30 -4.33 -8.27 -6.95
C ILE A 30 -2.86 -8.04 -6.59
N SER A 31 -1.96 -8.17 -7.57
CA SER A 31 -0.52 -7.94 -7.36
C SER A 31 -0.18 -6.47 -7.16
N GLU A 32 -0.68 -5.59 -8.01
CA GLU A 32 -0.43 -4.15 -7.94
C GLU A 32 -1.72 -3.34 -7.89
N ILE A 33 -1.85 -2.53 -6.85
CA ILE A 33 -3.02 -1.69 -6.61
C ILE A 33 -2.59 -0.24 -6.55
N LYS A 34 -3.15 0.59 -7.43
CA LYS A 34 -2.98 2.04 -7.42
C LYS A 34 -4.32 2.72 -7.20
N ILE A 35 -4.46 3.44 -6.10
CA ILE A 35 -5.64 4.23 -5.76
C ILE A 35 -5.22 5.70 -5.75
N ASN A 36 -5.71 6.51 -6.68
CA ASN A 36 -5.28 7.91 -6.77
C ASN A 36 -5.95 8.80 -5.70
N LYS A 37 -7.22 8.53 -5.36
CA LYS A 37 -7.95 9.23 -4.28
C LYS A 37 -8.94 8.28 -3.60
N THR A 38 -9.09 8.38 -2.29
CA THR A 38 -10.00 7.52 -1.49
C THR A 38 -10.63 8.27 -0.33
N ARG A 39 -11.68 7.74 0.30
CA ARG A 39 -12.16 8.20 1.61
C ARG A 39 -11.49 7.47 2.79
N MET A 40 -10.77 6.38 2.51
CA MET A 40 -10.06 5.61 3.53
C MET A 40 -9.00 6.45 4.24
N THR A 41 -8.89 6.24 5.55
CA THR A 41 -8.03 6.98 6.48
C THR A 41 -6.75 6.22 6.81
N GLY A 42 -5.81 6.87 7.50
CA GLY A 42 -4.60 6.22 7.99
C GLY A 42 -4.91 5.02 8.88
N LYS A 43 -6.00 5.09 9.66
CA LYS A 43 -6.52 3.97 10.47
C LYS A 43 -6.99 2.78 9.64
N ASP A 44 -7.64 3.02 8.51
CA ASP A 44 -8.09 1.94 7.62
C ASP A 44 -6.89 1.22 7.01
N PHE A 45 -5.87 1.97 6.57
CA PHE A 45 -4.63 1.38 6.05
C PHE A 45 -3.79 0.72 7.14
N ASN A 46 -3.80 1.22 8.37
CA ASN A 46 -3.19 0.52 9.50
C ASN A 46 -3.82 -0.86 9.74
N ARG A 47 -5.16 -0.93 9.68
CA ARG A 47 -5.89 -2.21 9.76
C ARG A 47 -5.52 -3.12 8.59
N PHE A 48 -5.51 -2.59 7.37
CA PHE A 48 -5.07 -3.33 6.18
C PHE A 48 -3.66 -3.93 6.37
N ILE A 49 -2.68 -3.12 6.81
CA ILE A 49 -1.30 -3.58 7.03
C ILE A 49 -1.26 -4.67 8.10
N LYS A 50 -2.05 -4.56 9.18
CA LYS A 50 -2.14 -5.62 10.21
C LYS A 50 -2.70 -6.93 9.67
N HIS A 51 -3.71 -6.87 8.79
CA HIS A 51 -4.21 -8.04 8.08
C HIS A 51 -3.16 -8.63 7.14
N TRP A 52 -2.43 -7.79 6.39
CA TRP A 52 -1.35 -8.23 5.52
C TRP A 52 -0.23 -8.90 6.31
N ILE A 53 0.19 -8.32 7.45
CA ILE A 53 1.16 -8.93 8.38
C ILE A 53 0.67 -10.31 8.84
N SER A 54 -0.64 -10.46 9.03
CA SER A 54 -1.29 -11.71 9.41
C SER A 54 -1.52 -12.67 8.23
N GLY A 55 -1.09 -12.33 7.02
CA GLY A 55 -1.09 -13.20 5.83
C GLY A 55 -2.20 -12.94 4.80
N SER A 56 -2.95 -11.83 4.88
CA SER A 56 -3.91 -11.48 3.82
C SER A 56 -3.20 -11.05 2.53
N ASN A 57 -3.97 -11.00 1.43
CA ASN A 57 -3.54 -10.53 0.10
C ASN A 57 -2.18 -11.13 -0.33
N PRO A 58 -2.05 -12.47 -0.43
CA PRO A 58 -0.76 -13.14 -0.66
C PRO A 58 -0.11 -12.78 -1.99
N ARG A 59 -0.89 -12.35 -3.00
CA ARG A 59 -0.38 -11.90 -4.30
C ARG A 59 0.14 -10.47 -4.30
N LEU A 60 -0.21 -9.64 -3.31
CA LEU A 60 0.12 -8.23 -3.31
C LEU A 60 1.64 -8.05 -3.36
N ARG A 61 2.14 -7.26 -4.31
CA ARG A 61 3.54 -6.84 -4.41
C ARG A 61 3.69 -5.33 -4.22
N TYR A 62 2.67 -4.56 -4.63
CA TYR A 62 2.68 -3.11 -4.54
C TYR A 62 1.28 -2.54 -4.27
N LEU A 63 1.17 -1.68 -3.26
CA LEU A 63 -0.01 -0.84 -3.02
C LEU A 63 0.44 0.62 -2.95
N THR A 64 -0.21 1.49 -3.71
CA THR A 64 -0.10 2.94 -3.53
C THR A 64 -1.46 3.60 -3.41
N VAL A 65 -1.55 4.53 -2.47
CA VAL A 65 -2.79 5.26 -2.20
C VAL A 65 -2.47 6.73 -2.05
N GLY A 66 -3.13 7.56 -2.86
CA GLY A 66 -3.16 9.00 -2.67
C GLY A 66 -4.04 9.41 -1.49
N GLY A 67 -3.84 10.64 -1.03
CA GLY A 67 -4.49 11.19 0.14
C GLY A 67 -6.02 11.16 0.10
N PRO A 68 -6.65 11.35 1.28
CA PRO A 68 -8.08 11.28 1.41
C PRO A 68 -8.81 12.39 0.66
N LEU A 69 -10.07 12.13 0.31
CA LEU A 69 -10.97 13.02 -0.43
C LEU A 69 -11.53 14.20 0.39
N THR A 70 -11.13 14.36 1.65
CA THR A 70 -11.73 15.33 2.58
C THR A 70 -10.76 16.44 2.95
N ASP A 71 -11.30 17.67 3.04
CA ASP A 71 -10.58 18.82 3.59
C ASP A 71 -10.34 18.61 5.09
N GLY A 72 -9.11 18.85 5.56
CA GLY A 72 -8.66 18.51 6.92
C GLY A 72 -7.57 17.43 6.99
N TYR A 73 -6.87 17.19 5.89
CA TYR A 73 -5.75 16.26 5.86
C TYR A 73 -4.55 16.75 6.66
N GLU A 74 -4.26 16.11 7.78
CA GLU A 74 -3.03 16.30 8.54
C GLU A 74 -2.04 15.18 8.22
N LYS A 75 -0.99 15.53 7.46
CA LYS A 75 0.06 14.59 7.01
C LYS A 75 0.68 13.82 8.18
N GLU A 76 1.08 14.54 9.22
CA GLU A 76 1.78 13.98 10.37
C GLU A 76 0.87 13.03 11.16
N GLN A 77 -0.43 13.32 11.23
CA GLN A 77 -1.39 12.41 11.84
C GLN A 77 -1.53 11.14 11.01
N TYR A 78 -1.66 11.27 9.68
CA TYR A 78 -1.81 10.13 8.78
C TYR A 78 -0.61 9.17 8.86
N GLU A 79 0.62 9.71 8.84
CA GLU A 79 1.84 8.93 9.01
C GLU A 79 1.90 8.21 10.38
N ARG A 80 1.51 8.91 11.47
CA ARG A 80 1.44 8.31 12.81
C ARG A 80 0.43 7.17 12.89
N GLU A 81 -0.75 7.35 12.29
CA GLU A 81 -1.81 6.36 12.29
C GLU A 81 -1.43 5.10 11.50
N LEU A 82 -0.79 5.26 10.33
CA LEU A 82 -0.40 4.16 9.44
C LEU A 82 0.35 3.03 10.13
N LEU A 83 1.34 3.36 10.97
CA LEU A 83 2.21 2.37 11.63
C LEU A 83 1.91 2.22 13.14
N GLN A 84 0.82 2.80 13.63
CA GLN A 84 0.47 2.72 15.04
C GLN A 84 0.30 1.26 15.50
N GLY A 85 1.06 0.88 16.53
CA GLY A 85 1.03 -0.46 17.11
C GLY A 85 1.59 -1.56 16.19
N ILE A 86 2.37 -1.19 15.16
CA ILE A 86 3.07 -2.11 14.28
C ILE A 86 4.56 -2.03 14.59
N TYR A 87 5.19 -3.16 14.89
CA TYR A 87 6.65 -3.22 14.99
C TYR A 87 7.27 -2.94 13.62
N HIS A 88 8.15 -1.95 13.56
CA HIS A 88 8.81 -1.55 12.33
C HIS A 88 10.21 -1.02 12.60
N ARG A 89 11.09 -1.15 11.62
CA ARG A 89 12.45 -0.59 11.66
C ARG A 89 12.57 0.51 10.63
N LYS A 90 12.85 1.74 11.05
CA LYS A 90 13.10 2.85 10.12
C LYS A 90 14.33 2.57 9.26
N MET A 91 14.27 2.99 8.00
CA MET A 91 15.46 3.03 7.16
C MET A 91 16.45 4.07 7.69
N ALA A 92 17.74 3.82 7.50
CA ALA A 92 18.76 4.82 7.78
C ALA A 92 18.62 6.01 6.82
N ASP A 93 18.94 7.21 7.32
CA ASP A 93 18.87 8.43 6.52
C ASP A 93 19.76 8.33 5.28
N GLY A 94 19.28 8.87 4.16
CA GLY A 94 19.96 8.80 2.86
C GLY A 94 19.92 7.42 2.20
N LYS A 95 19.44 6.37 2.88
CA LYS A 95 19.29 5.05 2.27
C LYS A 95 18.17 5.08 1.23
N LYS A 96 18.54 4.66 0.03
CA LYS A 96 17.65 4.44 -1.11
C LYS A 96 17.48 2.94 -1.31
N ARG A 97 16.25 2.50 -1.56
CA ARG A 97 15.96 1.08 -1.83
C ARG A 97 15.29 0.92 -3.19
N PRO A 98 15.87 0.14 -4.11
CA PRO A 98 15.22 -0.16 -5.36
C PRO A 98 14.05 -1.14 -5.15
N PHE A 99 13.04 -1.04 -6.00
CA PHE A 99 11.96 -2.01 -6.11
C PHE A 99 11.47 -2.06 -7.56
N VAL A 100 10.90 -3.20 -7.95
CA VAL A 100 10.36 -3.40 -9.30
C VAL A 100 8.85 -3.13 -9.28
N ARG A 101 8.36 -2.38 -10.25
CA ARG A 101 6.93 -2.25 -10.57
C ARG A 101 6.58 -2.92 -11.88
N TYR A 102 5.40 -3.50 -11.88
CA TYR A 102 4.71 -4.14 -12.98
C TYR A 102 3.46 -3.30 -13.26
N MET A 103 3.62 -2.23 -14.03
CA MET A 103 2.52 -1.31 -14.39
C MET A 103 1.57 -1.95 -15.42
N GLY A 104 0.98 -3.12 -15.13
CA GLY A 104 0.10 -3.84 -16.05
C GLY A 104 0.85 -4.38 -17.27
N LEU A 105 0.40 -4.00 -18.47
CA LEU A 105 1.00 -4.43 -19.76
C LEU A 105 2.26 -3.65 -20.15
N TYR A 106 2.67 -2.67 -19.35
CA TYR A 106 3.88 -1.89 -19.60
C TYR A 106 5.14 -2.61 -19.09
N GLU A 107 6.30 -2.23 -19.63
CA GLU A 107 7.60 -2.77 -19.24
C GLU A 107 7.88 -2.62 -17.73
N GLU A 108 8.61 -3.60 -17.19
CA GLU A 108 9.09 -3.56 -15.82
C GLU A 108 9.94 -2.30 -15.58
N ARG A 109 9.66 -1.60 -14.48
CA ARG A 109 10.47 -0.45 -14.07
C ARG A 109 11.07 -0.67 -12.70
N THR A 110 12.38 -0.45 -12.62
CA THR A 110 13.06 -0.31 -11.33
C THR A 110 12.94 1.13 -10.87
N GLU A 111 12.33 1.31 -9.70
CA GLU A 111 12.18 2.60 -9.05
C GLU A 111 12.88 2.59 -7.70
N THR A 112 13.13 3.78 -7.16
CA THR A 112 13.86 3.95 -5.90
C THR A 112 13.04 4.82 -4.95
N ILE A 113 12.82 4.32 -3.74
CA ILE A 113 12.20 5.11 -2.66
C ILE A 113 13.27 5.69 -1.71
N PRO A 114 13.15 6.97 -1.34
CA PRO A 114 13.98 7.57 -0.29
C PRO A 114 13.38 7.28 1.09
N GLY A 115 14.02 6.40 1.86
CA GLY A 115 13.60 6.10 3.23
C GLY A 115 12.37 5.19 3.34
N GLY A 116 11.67 5.30 4.47
CA GLY A 116 10.52 4.47 4.85
C GLY A 116 10.78 3.61 6.09
N SER A 117 9.88 2.66 6.33
CA SER A 117 9.96 1.72 7.46
C SER A 117 9.80 0.28 6.98
N TYR A 118 10.68 -0.60 7.44
CA TYR A 118 10.59 -2.03 7.21
C TYR A 118 9.57 -2.65 8.16
N ILE A 119 8.66 -3.44 7.60
CA ILE A 119 7.76 -4.34 8.32
C ILE A 119 7.95 -5.76 7.79
N ARG A 120 7.48 -6.75 8.55
CA ARG A 120 7.61 -8.16 8.18
C ARG A 120 6.28 -8.88 8.37
N ARG A 121 5.87 -9.65 7.37
CA ARG A 121 4.71 -10.54 7.41
C ARG A 121 5.03 -11.82 8.19
N LYS A 122 4.01 -12.51 8.68
CA LYS A 122 4.14 -13.74 9.48
C LYS A 122 4.94 -14.87 8.81
N ASP A 123 5.00 -14.88 7.48
CA ASP A 123 5.75 -15.87 6.70
C ASP A 123 7.18 -15.42 6.37
N GLY A 124 7.62 -14.28 6.92
CA GLY A 124 8.97 -13.75 6.75
C GLY A 124 9.13 -12.73 5.62
N THR A 125 8.15 -12.58 4.73
CA THR A 125 8.20 -11.57 3.66
C THR A 125 8.38 -10.17 4.23
N GLU A 126 9.40 -9.44 3.78
CA GLU A 126 9.61 -8.05 4.16
C GLU A 126 8.81 -7.12 3.25
N ALA A 127 8.29 -6.04 3.81
CA ALA A 127 7.76 -4.94 3.04
C ALA A 127 8.28 -3.61 3.57
N THR A 128 8.22 -2.61 2.71
CA THR A 128 8.50 -1.22 3.05
C THR A 128 7.21 -0.43 3.05
N VAL A 129 6.96 0.26 4.15
CA VAL A 129 5.97 1.33 4.22
C VAL A 129 6.68 2.66 4.01
N HIS A 130 6.30 3.36 2.95
CA HIS A 130 6.85 4.68 2.59
C HIS A 130 5.70 5.68 2.45
N PHE A 131 5.97 6.92 2.82
CA PHE A 131 5.01 8.00 2.71
C PHE A 131 5.68 9.25 2.14
N GLU A 132 5.16 9.77 1.03
CA GLU A 132 5.74 10.92 0.33
C GLU A 132 4.69 11.63 -0.54
N TYR A 133 4.75 12.96 -0.66
CA TYR A 133 3.84 13.76 -1.50
C TYR A 133 2.36 13.39 -1.39
N LEU A 134 1.86 13.17 -0.16
CA LEU A 134 0.48 12.77 0.13
C LEU A 134 0.12 11.35 -0.34
N ARG A 135 1.12 10.51 -0.63
CA ARG A 135 0.95 9.12 -1.04
C ARG A 135 1.58 8.18 -0.04
N PHE A 136 0.81 7.18 0.33
CA PHE A 136 1.28 5.99 1.03
C PHE A 136 1.65 4.91 0.02
N HIS A 137 2.72 4.18 0.32
CA HIS A 137 3.21 3.04 -0.44
C HIS A 137 3.48 1.87 0.50
N LEU A 138 3.00 0.68 0.12
CA LEU A 138 3.42 -0.60 0.68
C LEU A 138 4.08 -1.41 -0.43
N ILE A 139 5.36 -1.68 -0.27
CA ILE A 139 6.23 -2.28 -1.30
C ILE A 139 6.82 -3.57 -0.74
N LEU A 140 6.44 -4.72 -1.29
CA LEU A 140 6.98 -6.01 -0.88
C LEU A 140 8.35 -6.28 -1.51
N GLN A 141 9.13 -7.13 -0.85
CA GLN A 141 10.48 -7.52 -1.24
C GLN A 141 10.62 -9.03 -1.38
#